data_AF-A0A2I0GQ45-F1
#
_entry.id   AF-A0A2I0GQ45-F1
#
_cell.length_a   1.000
_cell.length_b   1.000
_cell.length_c   1.000
_cell.angle_alpha   90.00
_cell.angle_beta   90.00
_cell.angle_gamma   90.00
#
_symmetry.space_group_name_H-M   'P 1'
#
loop_
_entity.id
_entity.type
_entity.pdbx_description
1 polymer ?
#
loop_
_entity_poly.entity_id
_entity_poly.type
_entity_poly.pdbx_seq_one_letter_code
_entity_poly.pdbx_strand_id
1 'polypeptide(L)'
;MNKITPINLEDKPASHGPIEQAAHHSALTPDSFAESAKGKTGFYRIIKATGYSLDGFKAAYKFEAAFRQVVWLNLVLLAAVIVMPFALGIKMMLVVASFLSLIVELLNTGIEACVDHTSTAKHPLAKIAKDVGSAAQFLSLCLLLILWVMALSVLFY
;
A
#
# COMPACT_ATOMS: atom_id res chain seq x y z
N MET A 1 14.64 -66.41 1.48
CA MET A 1 13.90 -66.00 2.69
C MET A 1 14.82 -66.24 3.88
N ASN A 2 15.63 -65.24 4.26
CA ASN A 2 16.52 -65.34 5.42
C ASN A 2 16.18 -64.24 6.43
N LYS A 3 16.00 -64.69 7.67
CA LYS A 3 15.38 -63.99 8.80
C LYS A 3 16.25 -62.87 9.35
N ILE A 4 15.58 -61.82 9.79
CA ILE A 4 16.10 -60.69 10.56
C ILE A 4 16.29 -61.15 12.01
N THR A 5 17.41 -60.77 12.64
CA THR A 5 17.61 -60.84 14.10
C THR A 5 17.68 -59.41 14.64
N PRO A 6 16.89 -59.04 15.67
CA PRO A 6 16.93 -57.71 16.25
C PRO A 6 17.93 -57.67 17.41
N ILE A 7 18.70 -56.59 17.52
CA ILE A 7 19.43 -56.26 18.75
C ILE A 7 19.17 -54.80 19.05
N ASN A 8 18.28 -54.59 20.01
CA ASN A 8 18.21 -53.38 20.82
C ASN A 8 18.78 -53.77 22.20
N LEU A 9 19.64 -52.94 22.78
CA LEU A 9 19.75 -52.71 24.22
C LEU A 9 20.77 -51.59 24.47
N GLU A 10 20.33 -50.70 25.35
CA GLU A 10 20.90 -49.46 25.87
C GLU A 10 22.42 -49.34 26.02
N ASP A 11 22.93 -48.13 25.74
CA ASP A 11 24.10 -47.58 26.44
C ASP A 11 23.92 -46.08 26.77
N LYS A 12 23.60 -45.83 28.05
CA LYS A 12 24.12 -44.81 29.00
C LYS A 12 24.18 -43.30 28.61
N PRO A 13 23.80 -42.37 29.52
CA PRO A 13 23.60 -40.96 29.19
C PRO A 13 24.92 -40.18 29.10
N ALA A 14 25.11 -39.42 28.01
CA ALA A 14 26.21 -38.48 27.84
C ALA A 14 25.73 -37.04 28.13
N SER A 15 26.12 -36.57 29.32
CA SER A 15 26.46 -35.19 29.70
C SER A 15 25.82 -34.01 28.93
N HIS A 16 24.96 -33.26 29.62
CA HIS A 16 24.69 -31.87 29.30
C HIS A 16 25.97 -31.02 29.42
N GLY A 17 26.45 -30.47 28.30
CA GLY A 17 27.37 -29.33 28.27
C GLY A 17 26.64 -28.13 27.67
N PRO A 18 26.68 -26.94 28.30
CA PRO A 18 26.15 -25.73 27.71
C PRO A 18 27.21 -25.12 26.78
N ILE A 19 26.73 -24.35 25.77
CA ILE A 19 27.48 -23.40 24.93
C ILE A 19 27.90 -23.96 23.55
N GLU A 20 26.98 -23.89 22.58
CA GLU A 20 27.29 -23.45 21.20
C GLU A 20 26.02 -23.02 20.45
N GLN A 21 25.30 -22.01 20.96
CA GLN A 21 24.11 -21.44 20.31
C GLN A 21 24.22 -19.91 20.10
N ALA A 22 25.42 -19.34 20.20
CA ALA A 22 25.61 -17.89 20.20
C ALA A 22 26.04 -17.27 18.86
N ALA A 23 26.14 -18.01 17.75
CA ALA A 23 26.74 -17.50 16.52
C ALA A 23 25.82 -17.42 15.29
N HIS A 24 24.52 -17.76 15.39
CA HIS A 24 23.65 -17.86 14.21
C HIS A 24 22.39 -16.97 14.21
N HIS A 25 22.29 -16.00 15.14
CA HIS A 25 21.10 -15.14 15.29
C HIS A 25 21.36 -13.63 15.18
N SER A 26 22.50 -13.19 14.63
CA SER A 26 22.93 -11.78 14.64
C SER A 26 22.91 -11.07 13.27
N ALA A 27 22.15 -11.57 12.28
CA ALA A 27 22.10 -10.95 10.94
C ALA A 27 20.70 -10.78 10.32
N LEU A 28 19.62 -10.98 11.09
CA LEU A 28 18.24 -10.95 10.56
C LEU A 28 17.26 -10.14 11.40
N THR A 29 17.71 -9.11 12.13
CA THR A 29 16.77 -8.13 12.68
C THR A 29 16.63 -6.95 11.71
N PRO A 30 15.43 -6.65 11.18
CA PRO A 30 15.15 -5.36 10.55
C PRO A 30 15.07 -4.27 11.64
N ASP A 31 16.13 -4.12 12.44
CA ASP A 31 16.24 -3.07 13.44
C ASP A 31 16.65 -1.77 12.74
N SER A 32 15.68 -1.00 12.24
CA SER A 32 15.94 0.43 12.01
C SER A 32 14.69 1.31 11.85
N PHE A 33 13.65 0.87 11.12
CA PHE A 33 12.50 1.75 10.86
C PHE A 33 11.41 1.68 11.93
N ALA A 34 11.03 0.48 12.36
CA ALA A 34 9.96 0.29 13.34
C ALA A 34 10.38 0.72 14.76
N GLU A 35 11.64 0.50 15.15
CA GLU A 35 12.17 0.93 16.45
C GLU A 35 12.32 2.46 16.54
N SER A 36 12.80 3.13 15.48
CA SER A 36 12.99 4.59 15.46
C SER A 36 11.68 5.39 15.59
N ALA A 37 10.53 4.73 15.42
CA ALA A 37 9.20 5.32 15.58
C ALA A 37 8.67 5.31 17.03
N LYS A 38 9.32 4.58 17.95
CA LYS A 38 8.83 4.36 19.32
C LYS A 38 9.65 5.17 20.33
N GLY A 39 9.22 6.39 20.66
CA GLY A 39 9.75 7.09 21.84
C GLY A 39 9.81 8.63 21.84
N LYS A 40 9.15 9.35 20.93
CA LYS A 40 9.19 10.84 20.95
C LYS A 40 7.79 11.45 20.82
N THR A 41 7.57 12.50 21.62
CA THR A 41 6.30 13.15 21.98
C THR A 41 5.35 13.49 20.82
N GLY A 42 4.05 13.59 21.13
CA GLY A 42 2.94 13.55 20.17
C GLY A 42 2.98 14.58 19.03
N PHE A 43 3.41 15.82 19.28
CA PHE A 43 3.47 16.87 18.25
C PHE A 43 4.59 16.66 17.23
N TYR A 44 5.77 16.22 17.70
CA TYR A 44 6.90 15.90 16.83
C TYR A 44 6.57 14.71 15.90
N ARG A 45 5.77 13.75 16.39
CA ARG A 45 5.30 12.60 15.58
C ARG A 45 4.34 13.03 14.47
N ILE A 46 3.46 14.00 14.70
CA ILE A 46 2.55 14.54 13.67
C ILE A 46 3.36 15.23 12.57
N ILE A 47 4.29 16.13 12.93
CA ILE A 47 5.13 16.84 11.95
C ILE A 47 5.96 15.86 11.11
N LYS A 48 6.55 14.84 11.76
CA LYS A 48 7.32 13.80 11.05
C LYS A 48 6.43 12.95 10.14
N ALA A 49 5.23 12.60 10.59
CA ALA A 49 4.25 11.88 9.78
C ALA A 49 3.79 12.70 8.56
N THR A 50 3.58 14.01 8.71
CA THR A 50 3.29 14.91 7.58
C THR A 50 4.46 14.94 6.59
N GLY A 51 5.71 14.91 7.07
CA GLY A 51 6.90 14.77 6.22
C GLY A 51 6.89 13.48 5.40
N TYR A 52 6.61 12.34 6.05
CA TYR A 52 6.50 11.05 5.34
C TYR A 52 5.36 11.03 4.32
N SER A 53 4.22 11.65 4.62
CA SER A 53 3.14 11.80 3.64
C SER A 53 3.59 12.60 2.42
N LEU A 54 4.24 13.74 2.62
CA LEU A 54 4.76 14.60 1.53
C LEU A 54 5.77 13.84 0.66
N ASP A 55 6.67 13.07 1.27
CA ASP A 55 7.63 12.24 0.55
C ASP A 55 6.92 11.17 -0.29
N GLY A 56 5.87 10.53 0.26
CA GLY A 56 5.04 9.57 -0.47
C GLY A 56 4.34 10.19 -1.69
N PHE A 57 3.71 11.35 -1.53
CA PHE A 57 3.09 12.09 -2.63
C PHE A 57 4.11 12.50 -3.70
N LYS A 58 5.27 12.98 -3.28
CA LYS A 58 6.36 13.38 -4.20
C LYS A 58 6.92 12.18 -4.96
N ALA A 59 7.08 11.04 -4.30
CA ALA A 59 7.51 9.80 -4.92
C ALA A 59 6.50 9.34 -5.97
N ALA A 60 5.22 9.22 -5.60
CA ALA A 60 4.16 8.84 -6.53
C ALA A 60 4.08 9.79 -7.74
N TYR A 61 4.15 11.12 -7.51
CA TYR A 61 4.14 12.09 -8.61
C TYR A 61 5.35 11.99 -9.54
N LYS A 62 6.54 11.75 -8.97
CA LYS A 62 7.78 11.68 -9.75
C LYS A 62 7.85 10.39 -10.57
N PHE A 63 7.50 9.25 -9.96
CA PHE A 63 7.74 7.94 -10.56
C PHE A 63 6.53 7.41 -11.33
N GLU A 64 5.30 7.71 -10.91
CA GLU A 64 4.10 7.18 -11.56
C GLU A 64 3.42 8.17 -12.50
N ALA A 65 3.37 7.80 -13.79
CA ALA A 65 2.68 8.58 -14.81
C ALA A 65 1.16 8.58 -14.62
N ALA A 66 0.58 7.44 -14.22
CA ALA A 66 -0.85 7.30 -13.94
C ALA A 66 -1.27 8.24 -12.80
N PHE A 67 -0.52 8.28 -11.70
CA PHE A 67 -0.79 9.22 -10.61
C PHE A 67 -0.77 10.68 -11.06
N ARG A 68 0.19 11.09 -11.92
CA ARG A 68 0.17 12.46 -12.48
C ARG A 68 -1.09 12.74 -13.29
N GLN A 69 -1.55 11.79 -14.11
CA GLN A 69 -2.76 11.95 -14.91
C GLN A 69 -4.00 12.14 -14.02
N VAL A 70 -4.13 11.32 -12.96
CA VAL A 70 -5.24 11.43 -12.01
C VAL A 70 -5.18 12.76 -11.24
N VAL A 71 -3.99 13.24 -10.87
CA VAL A 71 -3.81 14.57 -10.26
C VAL A 71 -4.28 15.69 -11.19
N TRP A 72 -3.83 15.69 -12.45
CA TRP A 72 -4.23 16.73 -13.41
C TRP A 72 -5.72 16.69 -13.74
N LEU A 73 -6.28 15.49 -13.90
CA LEU A 73 -7.72 15.29 -14.07
C LEU A 73 -8.48 15.92 -12.90
N ASN A 74 -8.13 15.55 -11.67
CA ASN A 74 -8.81 16.06 -10.48
C ASN A 74 -8.60 17.56 -10.28
N LEU A 75 -7.45 18.13 -10.66
CA LEU A 75 -7.22 19.57 -10.61
C LEU A 75 -8.23 20.32 -11.51
N VAL A 76 -8.42 19.85 -12.74
CA VAL A 76 -9.39 20.44 -13.69
C VAL A 76 -10.82 20.27 -13.18
N LEU A 77 -11.17 19.08 -12.69
CA LEU A 77 -12.50 18.79 -12.14
C LEU A 77 -12.80 19.67 -10.91
N LEU A 78 -11.86 19.82 -9.98
CA LEU A 78 -12.04 20.67 -8.80
C LEU A 78 -12.17 22.15 -9.17
N ALA A 79 -11.41 22.63 -10.16
CA ALA A 79 -11.60 23.98 -10.69
C ALA A 79 -13.01 24.16 -11.28
N ALA A 80 -13.51 23.16 -12.01
CA ALA A 80 -14.88 23.16 -12.53
C ALA A 80 -15.93 23.16 -11.40
N VAL A 81 -15.75 22.41 -10.31
CA VAL A 81 -16.67 22.41 -9.14
C VAL A 81 -16.84 23.81 -8.55
N ILE A 82 -15.78 24.61 -8.52
CA ILE A 82 -15.83 25.98 -7.97
C ILE A 82 -16.72 26.86 -8.86
N VAL A 83 -16.52 26.82 -10.19
CA VAL A 83 -17.18 27.70 -11.16
C VAL A 83 -18.63 27.28 -11.44
N MET A 84 -18.94 25.98 -11.42
CA MET A 84 -20.26 25.47 -11.79
C MET A 84 -21.33 25.82 -10.73
N PRO A 85 -22.58 26.14 -11.15
CA PRO A 85 -23.66 26.57 -10.26
C PRO A 85 -24.36 25.40 -9.56
N PHE A 86 -23.59 24.42 -9.07
CA PHE A 86 -24.13 23.27 -8.35
C PHE A 86 -24.52 23.62 -6.90
N ALA A 87 -25.54 22.94 -6.37
CA ALA A 87 -25.85 22.98 -4.94
C ALA A 87 -24.68 22.44 -4.10
N LEU A 88 -24.54 22.93 -2.86
CA LEU A 88 -23.41 22.59 -1.99
C LEU A 88 -23.23 21.07 -1.79
N GLY A 89 -24.34 20.33 -1.62
CA GLY A 89 -24.30 18.87 -1.46
C GLY A 89 -23.69 18.14 -2.66
N ILE A 90 -24.00 18.59 -3.89
CA ILE A 90 -23.41 18.04 -5.12
C ILE A 90 -21.91 18.37 -5.16
N LYS A 91 -21.53 19.61 -4.86
CA LYS A 91 -20.11 20.02 -4.80
C LYS A 91 -19.32 19.15 -3.81
N MET A 92 -19.86 18.94 -2.61
CA MET A 92 -19.24 18.08 -1.59
C MET A 92 -19.03 16.64 -2.08
N MET A 93 -20.03 16.04 -2.73
CA MET A 93 -19.92 14.68 -3.28
C MET A 93 -18.87 14.59 -4.39
N LEU A 94 -18.79 15.59 -5.28
CA LEU A 94 -17.76 15.63 -6.33
C LEU A 94 -16.35 15.78 -5.76
N VAL A 95 -16.18 16.59 -4.71
CA VAL A 95 -14.90 16.71 -3.99
C VAL A 95 -14.53 15.37 -3.35
N VAL A 96 -15.46 14.71 -2.65
CA VAL A 96 -15.23 13.39 -2.03
C VAL A 96 -14.79 12.36 -3.07
N ALA A 97 -15.49 12.26 -4.21
CA ALA A 97 -15.12 11.31 -5.26
C ALA A 97 -13.77 11.65 -5.91
N SER A 98 -13.46 12.94 -6.06
CA SER A 98 -12.17 13.39 -6.59
C SER A 98 -11.02 12.93 -5.70
N PHE A 99 -11.12 13.18 -4.39
CA PHE A 99 -10.12 12.73 -3.42
C PHE A 99 -10.07 11.21 -3.27
N LEU A 100 -11.21 10.51 -3.35
CA LEU A 100 -11.24 9.06 -3.33
C LEU A 100 -10.44 8.47 -4.50
N SER A 101 -10.56 9.02 -5.70
CA SER A 101 -9.78 8.57 -6.86
C SER A 101 -8.26 8.76 -6.68
N LEU A 102 -7.85 9.85 -6.04
CA LEU A 102 -6.44 10.11 -5.71
C LEU A 102 -5.90 9.16 -4.63
N ILE A 103 -6.72 8.90 -3.60
CA ILE A 103 -6.37 7.97 -2.52
C ILE A 103 -6.18 6.56 -3.09
N VAL A 104 -7.12 6.08 -3.91
CA VAL A 104 -7.03 4.74 -4.50
C VAL A 104 -5.84 4.62 -5.44
N GLU A 105 -5.52 5.65 -6.23
CA GLU A 105 -4.32 5.66 -7.08
C GLU A 105 -3.01 5.59 -6.26
N LEU A 106 -2.92 6.32 -5.14
CA LEU A 106 -1.77 6.24 -4.24
C LEU A 106 -1.61 4.86 -3.63
N LEU A 107 -2.72 4.23 -3.23
CA LEU A 107 -2.71 2.86 -2.73
C LEU A 107 -2.28 1.89 -3.82
N ASN A 108 -2.79 2.04 -5.05
CA ASN A 108 -2.38 1.23 -6.20
C ASN A 108 -0.87 1.36 -6.46
N THR A 109 -0.36 2.59 -6.54
CA THR A 109 1.08 2.89 -6.68
C THR A 109 1.90 2.23 -5.57
N GLY A 110 1.44 2.31 -4.31
CA GLY A 110 2.12 1.69 -3.18
C GLY A 110 2.14 0.17 -3.25
N ILE A 111 1.04 -0.46 -3.70
CA ILE A 111 0.97 -1.91 -3.92
C ILE A 111 1.93 -2.32 -5.04
N GLU A 112 1.93 -1.61 -6.16
CA GLU A 112 2.84 -1.87 -7.28
C GLU A 112 4.30 -1.81 -6.83
N ALA A 113 4.69 -0.76 -6.10
CA ALA A 113 6.04 -0.62 -5.56
C ALA A 113 6.44 -1.77 -4.61
N CYS A 114 5.53 -2.21 -3.73
CA CYS A 114 5.76 -3.35 -2.82
C CYS A 114 5.93 -4.67 -3.59
N VAL A 115 5.08 -4.89 -4.61
CA VAL A 115 5.13 -6.10 -5.44
C VAL A 115 6.39 -6.12 -6.30
N ASP A 116 6.78 -4.99 -6.88
CA ASP A 116 8.00 -4.87 -7.70
C ASP A 116 9.28 -5.02 -6.90
N HIS A 117 9.27 -4.63 -5.62
CA HIS A 117 10.40 -4.87 -4.73
C HIS A 117 10.57 -6.35 -4.35
N THR A 118 9.48 -7.10 -4.20
CA THR A 118 9.49 -8.48 -3.67
C THR A 118 9.55 -9.57 -4.74
N SER A 119 9.13 -9.29 -5.98
CA SER A 119 9.00 -10.28 -7.04
C SER A 119 10.17 -10.24 -8.03
N THR A 120 11.27 -10.92 -7.74
CA THR A 120 12.42 -11.04 -8.67
C THR A 120 12.16 -11.96 -9.87
N ALA A 121 11.13 -12.81 -9.81
CA ALA A 121 10.61 -13.62 -10.91
C ALA A 121 9.10 -13.37 -11.09
N LYS A 122 8.54 -13.63 -12.28
CA LYS A 122 7.09 -13.49 -12.53
C LYS A 122 6.30 -14.45 -11.64
N HIS A 123 5.70 -13.95 -10.56
CA HIS A 123 4.88 -14.75 -9.65
C HIS A 123 3.37 -14.56 -9.94
N PRO A 124 2.56 -15.63 -10.03
CA PRO A 124 1.12 -15.50 -10.27
C PRO A 124 0.40 -14.61 -9.25
N LEU A 125 0.78 -14.68 -7.96
CA LEU A 125 0.21 -13.81 -6.92
C LEU A 125 0.58 -12.33 -7.08
N ALA A 126 1.80 -12.03 -7.55
CA ALA A 126 2.24 -10.66 -7.83
C ALA A 126 1.37 -10.02 -8.93
N LYS A 127 1.04 -10.81 -9.97
CA LYS A 127 0.10 -10.38 -11.00
C LYS A 127 -1.28 -10.09 -10.43
N ILE A 128 -1.84 -11.01 -9.62
CA ILE A 128 -3.16 -10.82 -9.01
C ILE A 128 -3.20 -9.56 -8.14
N ALA A 129 -2.16 -9.30 -7.33
CA ALA A 129 -2.09 -8.12 -6.49
C ALA A 129 -2.15 -6.81 -7.31
N LYS A 130 -1.43 -6.75 -8.42
CA LYS A 130 -1.46 -5.60 -9.35
C LYS A 130 -2.80 -5.47 -10.06
N ASP A 131 -3.34 -6.57 -10.56
CA ASP A 131 -4.63 -6.58 -11.28
C ASP A 131 -5.77 -6.08 -10.37
N VAL A 132 -5.79 -6.49 -9.09
CA VAL A 132 -6.78 -6.04 -8.10
C VAL A 132 -6.60 -4.56 -7.75
N GLY A 133 -5.35 -4.09 -7.60
CA GLY A 133 -5.06 -2.66 -7.36
C GLY A 133 -5.57 -1.79 -8.51
N SER A 134 -5.26 -2.17 -9.75
CA SER A 134 -5.72 -1.49 -10.95
C SER A 134 -7.25 -1.52 -11.09
N ALA A 135 -7.89 -2.65 -10.75
CA ALA A 135 -9.35 -2.76 -10.74
C ALA A 135 -10.01 -1.82 -9.71
N ALA A 136 -9.43 -1.69 -8.51
CA ALA A 136 -9.92 -0.73 -7.52
C ALA A 136 -9.84 0.71 -8.04
N GLN A 137 -8.75 1.06 -8.72
CA GLN A 137 -8.58 2.36 -9.32
C GLN A 137 -9.56 2.62 -10.47
N PHE A 138 -9.81 1.62 -11.32
CA PHE A 138 -10.83 1.72 -12.35
C PHE A 138 -12.21 2.02 -11.75
N LEU A 139 -12.61 1.31 -10.68
CA LEU A 139 -13.88 1.55 -10.01
C LEU A 139 -13.97 2.95 -9.38
N SER A 140 -12.87 3.47 -8.84
CA SER A 140 -12.83 4.83 -8.28
C SER A 140 -13.08 5.89 -9.36
N LEU A 141 -12.49 5.72 -10.55
CA LEU A 141 -12.69 6.59 -11.71
C LEU A 141 -14.09 6.44 -12.31
N CYS A 142 -14.66 5.24 -12.35
CA CYS A 142 -16.05 5.03 -12.75
C CYS A 142 -17.03 5.76 -11.82
N LEU A 143 -16.82 5.67 -10.50
CA LEU A 143 -17.63 6.40 -9.54
C LEU A 143 -17.52 7.91 -9.75
N LEU A 144 -16.30 8.42 -9.92
CA LEU A 144 -16.05 9.83 -10.22
C LEU A 144 -16.83 10.27 -11.48
N LEU A 145 -16.72 9.51 -12.57
CA LEU A 145 -17.41 9.78 -13.82
C LEU A 145 -18.94 9.80 -13.64
N ILE A 146 -19.50 8.80 -12.97
CA ILE A 146 -20.95 8.69 -12.73
C ILE A 146 -21.46 9.92 -11.96
N LEU A 147 -20.78 10.31 -10.89
CA LEU A 147 -21.21 11.48 -10.10
C LEU A 147 -21.10 12.78 -10.91
N TRP A 148 -20.09 12.93 -11.76
CA TRP A 148 -19.99 14.07 -12.67
C TRP A 148 -21.11 14.11 -13.69
N VAL A 149 -21.44 12.98 -14.31
CA VAL A 149 -22.57 12.88 -15.25
C VAL A 149 -23.89 13.22 -14.56
N MET A 150 -24.12 12.71 -13.35
CA MET A 150 -25.30 13.04 -12.55
C MET A 150 -25.35 14.54 -12.21
N ALA A 151 -24.24 15.13 -11.77
CA ALA A 151 -24.17 16.56 -11.47
C ALA A 151 -24.46 17.42 -12.69
N LEU A 152 -23.89 17.08 -13.85
CA LEU A 152 -24.12 17.77 -15.11
C LEU A 152 -25.58 17.65 -15.57
N SER A 153 -26.23 16.49 -15.37
CA SER A 153 -27.63 16.30 -15.75
C SER A 153 -28.57 17.30 -15.08
N VAL A 154 -28.27 17.74 -13.85
CA VAL A 154 -29.05 18.74 -13.11
C VAL A 154 -29.02 20.13 -13.77
N LEU A 155 -28.06 20.41 -14.66
CA LEU A 155 -28.01 21.70 -15.38
C LEU A 155 -28.93 21.74 -16.60
N PHE A 156 -29.43 20.59 -17.05
CA PHE A 156 -30.28 20.46 -18.24
C PHE A 156 -31.78 20.30 -17.91
N TYR A 157 -32.11 20.23 -16.62
CA TYR A 157 -33.47 20.16 -16.09
C TYR A 157 -33.82 21.44 -15.34
#